data_AF-A0A944C3V1-F1
#
_entry.id   AF-A0A944C3V1-F1
#
_cell.length_a   1.000
_cell.length_b   1.000
_cell.length_c   1.000
_cell.angle_alpha   90.00
_cell.angle_beta   90.00
_cell.angle_gamma   90.00
#
_symmetry.space_group_name_H-M   'P 1'
#
loop_
_entity.id
_entity.type
_entity.pdbx_description
1 polymer ?
#
loop_
_entity_poly.entity_id
_entity_poly.type
_entity_poly.pdbx_seq_one_letter_code
_entity_poly.pdbx_strand_id
1 'polypeptide(L)'
;MKKLTLFLTLACSLSLQAQTAKELKQTSLRNWGIGTAQYSGITPLDSSRYAVVSDKEPADGFFLFHITQDPSDGTVTDVRLEGFKGNARPRVNAEGICTRDCEGVAYFPSANTVFISGEGDQKILEYGLDGQPTGRELE
;
A
#
# COMPACT_ATOMS: atom_id res chain seq x y z
N MET A 1 -68.36 -5.50 -25.16
CA MET A 1 -66.93 -5.21 -25.40
C MET A 1 -66.18 -5.27 -24.07
N LYS A 2 -65.50 -6.38 -23.76
CA LYS A 2 -64.61 -6.49 -22.59
C LYS A 2 -63.21 -6.75 -23.12
N LYS A 3 -62.33 -5.75 -23.02
CA LYS A 3 -60.92 -5.88 -23.41
C LYS A 3 -60.20 -6.62 -22.28
N LEU A 4 -59.71 -7.82 -22.58
CA LEU A 4 -58.82 -8.58 -21.71
C LEU A 4 -57.40 -8.10 -21.98
N THR A 5 -56.84 -7.28 -21.09
CA THR A 5 -55.44 -6.87 -21.16
C THR A 5 -54.61 -7.84 -20.34
N LEU A 6 -53.87 -8.72 -21.02
CA LEU A 6 -52.90 -9.63 -20.42
C LEU A 6 -51.60 -8.85 -20.16
N PHE A 7 -51.25 -8.61 -18.90
CA PHE A 7 -49.92 -8.12 -18.51
C PHE A 7 -48.98 -9.32 -18.40
N LEU A 8 -48.06 -9.44 -19.34
CA LEU A 8 -46.96 -10.41 -19.29
C LEU A 8 -45.77 -9.74 -18.56
N THR A 9 -45.68 -9.93 -17.25
CA THR A 9 -44.49 -9.55 -16.48
C THR A 9 -43.37 -10.56 -16.77
N LEU A 10 -42.48 -10.21 -17.70
CA LEU A 10 -41.25 -10.95 -17.95
C LEU A 10 -40.30 -10.74 -16.76
N ALA A 11 -40.29 -11.69 -15.83
CA ALA A 11 -39.30 -11.74 -14.76
C ALA A 11 -37.95 -12.15 -15.37
N CYS A 12 -37.14 -11.16 -15.77
CA CYS A 12 -35.72 -11.37 -16.04
C CYS A 12 -35.03 -11.68 -14.71
N SER A 13 -34.84 -12.97 -14.44
CA SER A 13 -33.99 -13.46 -13.36
C SER A 13 -32.54 -13.04 -13.65
N LEU A 14 -32.12 -11.89 -13.13
CA LEU A 14 -30.71 -11.50 -13.09
C LEU A 14 -30.01 -12.44 -12.10
N SER A 15 -29.52 -13.57 -12.59
CA SER A 15 -28.55 -14.38 -11.88
C SER A 15 -27.25 -13.58 -11.78
N LEU A 16 -27.04 -12.92 -10.64
CA LEU A 16 -25.72 -12.43 -10.24
C LEU A 16 -24.78 -13.63 -10.16
N GLN A 17 -23.98 -13.85 -11.20
CA GLN A 17 -22.88 -14.80 -11.12
C GLN A 17 -21.79 -14.16 -10.25
N ALA A 18 -21.39 -14.86 -9.20
CA ALA A 18 -20.21 -14.48 -8.44
C ALA A 18 -19.00 -14.50 -9.38
N GLN A 19 -18.23 -13.42 -9.40
CA GLN A 19 -16.99 -13.38 -10.19
C GLN A 19 -15.99 -14.34 -9.55
N THR A 20 -15.49 -15.30 -10.33
CA THR A 20 -14.41 -16.19 -9.86
C THR A 20 -13.16 -15.35 -9.65
N ALA A 21 -12.69 -15.25 -8.41
CA ALA A 21 -11.41 -14.61 -8.12
C ALA A 21 -10.26 -15.49 -8.63
N LYS A 22 -9.39 -14.93 -9.49
CA LYS A 22 -8.13 -15.57 -9.88
C LYS A 22 -7.10 -15.24 -8.81
N GLU A 23 -6.61 -16.26 -8.11
CA GLU A 23 -5.45 -16.11 -7.22
C GLU A 23 -4.19 -15.92 -8.07
N LEU A 24 -3.48 -14.81 -7.87
CA LEU A 24 -2.15 -14.61 -8.42
C LEU A 24 -1.10 -15.11 -7.41
N LYS A 25 -0.17 -15.94 -7.88
CA LYS A 25 0.91 -16.43 -7.03
C LYS A 25 1.93 -15.32 -6.76
N GLN A 26 2.53 -15.38 -5.57
CA GLN A 26 3.67 -14.54 -5.22
C GLN A 26 4.77 -14.66 -6.29
N THR A 27 5.35 -13.51 -6.65
CA THR A 27 6.53 -13.43 -7.51
C THR A 27 7.71 -12.88 -6.72
N SER A 28 8.90 -13.43 -6.98
CA SER A 28 10.13 -12.97 -6.33
C SER A 28 10.57 -11.62 -6.88
N LEU A 29 10.80 -10.65 -5.99
CA LEU A 29 11.36 -9.34 -6.35
C LEU A 29 12.77 -9.43 -6.99
N ARG A 30 13.48 -10.54 -6.77
CA ARG A 30 14.76 -10.84 -7.42
C ARG A 30 14.66 -10.83 -8.94
N ASN A 31 13.48 -11.11 -9.50
CA ASN A 31 13.26 -11.08 -10.94
C ASN A 31 13.50 -9.68 -11.54
N TRP A 32 13.42 -8.63 -10.71
CA TRP A 32 13.73 -7.25 -11.08
C TRP A 32 14.99 -6.70 -10.39
N GLY A 33 15.87 -7.59 -9.90
CA GLY A 33 17.15 -7.21 -9.27
C GLY A 33 17.03 -6.61 -7.86
N ILE A 34 15.86 -6.67 -7.24
CA ILE A 34 15.62 -6.12 -5.90
C ILE A 34 15.95 -7.20 -4.86
N GLY A 35 16.80 -6.83 -3.90
CA GLY A 35 17.24 -7.68 -2.81
C GLY A 35 16.15 -7.89 -1.74
N THR A 36 16.47 -8.74 -0.77
CA THR A 36 15.66 -8.90 0.44
C THR A 36 15.86 -7.69 1.35
N ALA A 37 14.78 -7.22 1.95
CA ALA A 37 14.80 -6.35 3.12
C ALA A 37 13.75 -6.87 4.10
N GLN A 38 13.55 -6.17 5.21
CA GLN A 38 12.53 -6.54 6.19
C GLN A 38 11.30 -5.65 6.04
N TYR A 39 10.74 -5.69 4.83
CA TYR A 39 9.53 -4.97 4.50
C TYR A 39 8.35 -5.48 5.35
N SER A 40 7.54 -4.55 5.84
CA SER A 40 6.33 -4.83 6.61
C SER A 40 5.10 -4.36 5.83
N GLY A 41 4.55 -3.18 6.17
CA GLY A 41 3.35 -2.62 5.55
C GLY A 41 3.58 -1.97 4.19
N ILE A 42 2.52 -1.91 3.39
CA ILE A 42 2.48 -1.28 2.06
C ILE A 42 1.18 -0.50 1.87
N THR A 43 1.25 0.65 1.20
CA THR A 43 0.06 1.42 0.79
C THR A 43 0.25 2.01 -0.61
N PRO A 44 -0.80 2.04 -1.46
CA PRO A 44 -0.73 2.73 -2.74
C PRO A 44 -0.71 4.24 -2.55
N LEU A 45 0.15 4.92 -3.30
CA LEU A 45 0.20 6.38 -3.42
C LEU A 45 -0.55 6.85 -4.68
N ASP A 46 -0.48 6.08 -5.76
CA ASP A 46 -1.22 6.26 -7.00
C ASP A 46 -1.37 4.93 -7.77
N SER A 47 -1.53 4.99 -9.11
CA SER A 47 -1.77 3.83 -9.97
C SER A 47 -0.64 2.80 -9.97
N SER A 48 0.60 3.20 -9.69
CA SER A 48 1.75 2.28 -9.73
C SER A 48 2.80 2.56 -8.67
N ARG A 49 2.70 3.66 -7.91
CA ARG A 49 3.62 3.95 -6.81
C ARG A 49 3.06 3.52 -5.46
N TYR A 50 3.93 2.94 -4.66
CA TYR A 50 3.61 2.39 -3.35
C TYR A 50 4.65 2.86 -2.33
N ALA A 51 4.20 3.24 -1.14
CA ALA A 51 5.06 3.38 0.02
C ALA A 51 5.11 2.04 0.76
N VAL A 52 6.32 1.56 1.05
CA VAL A 52 6.57 0.30 1.75
C VAL A 52 7.46 0.59 2.96
N VAL A 53 6.99 0.25 4.16
CA VAL A 53 7.77 0.43 5.40
C VAL A 53 8.58 -0.82 5.72
N SER A 54 9.57 -0.69 6.60
CA SER A 54 10.49 -1.75 7.00
C SER A 54 10.82 -1.60 8.48
N ASP A 55 10.92 -2.72 9.19
CA ASP A 55 11.11 -2.77 10.64
C ASP A 55 12.56 -2.44 11.07
N LYS A 56 13.58 -2.69 10.22
CA LYS A 56 15.01 -2.49 10.56
C LYS A 56 15.79 -1.64 9.55
N GLU A 57 15.31 -0.43 9.28
CA GLU A 57 16.10 0.56 8.56
C GLU A 57 16.90 1.48 9.51
N PRO A 58 18.00 2.11 9.05
CA PRO A 58 18.74 3.11 9.84
C PRO A 58 17.93 4.37 10.16
N ALA A 59 16.80 4.60 9.49
CA ALA A 59 15.88 5.70 9.77
C ALA A 59 14.43 5.25 9.62
N ASP A 60 13.51 5.91 10.32
CA ASP A 60 12.08 5.79 10.08
C ASP A 60 11.71 6.44 8.74
N GLY A 61 10.71 5.90 8.05
CA GLY A 61 10.32 6.33 6.71
C GLY A 61 9.80 5.18 5.88
N PHE A 62 9.92 5.28 4.56
CA PHE A 62 9.40 4.27 3.64
C PHE A 62 10.24 4.17 2.36
N PHE A 63 10.26 2.99 1.75
CA PHE A 63 10.72 2.79 0.38
C PHE A 63 9.63 3.18 -0.60
N LEU A 64 10.02 3.88 -1.66
CA LEU A 64 9.15 4.18 -2.78
C LEU A 64 9.34 3.10 -3.85
N PHE A 65 8.31 2.28 -4.03
CA PHE A 65 8.25 1.26 -5.05
C PHE A 65 7.39 1.73 -6.22
N HIS A 66 7.82 1.40 -7.43
CA HIS A 66 6.98 1.45 -8.62
C HIS A 66 6.66 0.03 -9.07
N ILE A 67 5.41 -0.40 -8.92
CA ILE A 67 4.92 -1.75 -9.26
C ILE A 67 3.90 -1.59 -10.38
N THR A 68 4.19 -2.17 -11.54
CA THR A 68 3.28 -2.17 -12.70
C THR A 68 2.57 -3.52 -12.76
N GLN A 69 1.25 -3.47 -12.98
CA GLN A 69 0.41 -4.64 -13.17
C GLN A 69 -0.26 -4.59 -14.53
N ASP A 70 -0.45 -5.75 -15.16
CA ASP A 70 -1.30 -5.89 -16.32
C ASP A 70 -2.75 -5.52 -15.92
N PRO A 71 -3.39 -4.54 -16.56
CA PRO A 71 -4.73 -4.09 -16.16
C PRO A 71 -5.83 -5.11 -16.44
N SER A 72 -5.59 -6.12 -17.28
CA SER A 72 -6.56 -7.14 -17.63
C SER A 72 -6.62 -8.29 -16.61
N ASP A 73 -5.50 -8.60 -15.96
CA ASP A 73 -5.42 -9.77 -15.06
C ASP A 73 -4.65 -9.55 -13.75
N GLY A 74 -4.08 -8.37 -13.52
CA GLY A 74 -3.37 -7.97 -12.30
C GLY A 74 -1.94 -8.51 -12.18
N THR A 75 -1.44 -9.24 -13.17
CA THR A 75 -0.09 -9.83 -13.13
C THR A 75 0.95 -8.72 -13.01
N VAL A 76 1.89 -8.84 -12.06
CA VAL A 76 3.00 -7.89 -11.93
C VAL A 76 3.94 -8.05 -13.11
N THR A 77 4.14 -6.99 -13.89
CA THR A 77 4.99 -6.98 -15.09
C THR A 77 6.34 -6.30 -14.88
N ASP A 78 6.39 -5.30 -13.99
CA ASP A 78 7.60 -4.54 -13.68
C ASP A 78 7.62 -4.10 -12.22
N VAL A 79 8.78 -4.18 -11.56
CA VAL A 79 8.99 -3.62 -10.23
C VAL A 79 10.28 -2.83 -10.20
N ARG A 80 10.23 -1.59 -9.73
CA ARG A 80 11.42 -0.74 -9.52
C ARG A 80 11.42 -0.19 -8.10
N LEU A 81 12.60 -0.22 -7.48
CA LEU A 81 12.86 0.47 -6.23
C LEU A 81 13.37 1.88 -6.56
N GLU A 82 12.56 2.91 -6.33
CA GLU A 82 12.94 4.31 -6.60
C GLU A 82 13.86 4.88 -5.53
N GLY A 83 13.83 4.29 -4.33
CA GLY A 83 14.73 4.61 -3.23
C GLY A 83 14.01 4.75 -1.89
N PHE A 84 14.78 5.00 -0.85
CA PHE A 84 14.28 5.19 0.51
C PHE A 84 14.02 6.67 0.80
N LYS A 85 12.87 6.97 1.43
CA LYS A 85 12.45 8.28 1.93
C LYS A 85 12.48 8.22 3.45
N GLY A 86 13.63 8.57 4.02
CA GLY A 86 13.89 8.49 5.46
C GLY A 86 13.88 9.84 6.14
N ASN A 87 13.44 9.84 7.41
CA ASN A 87 13.63 10.95 8.34
C ASN A 87 15.13 11.28 8.43
N ALA A 88 15.50 12.54 8.22
CA ALA A 88 16.90 12.97 8.25
C ALA A 88 17.49 12.95 9.69
N ARG A 89 16.65 12.85 10.71
CA ARG A 89 17.03 12.86 12.13
C ARG A 89 16.30 11.74 12.88
N PRO A 90 16.57 10.47 12.56
CA PRO A 90 15.90 9.35 13.20
C PRO A 90 16.38 9.20 14.65
N ARG A 91 15.53 8.62 15.49
CA ARG A 91 15.99 8.04 16.77
C ARG A 91 16.51 6.64 16.49
N VAL A 92 17.75 6.37 16.89
CA VAL A 92 18.43 5.10 16.64
C VAL A 92 18.98 4.48 17.93
N ASN A 93 19.13 3.15 17.95
CA ASN A 93 19.79 2.42 19.01
C ASN A 93 21.33 2.47 18.87
N ALA A 94 22.04 1.72 19.73
CA ALA A 94 23.51 1.68 19.72
C ALA A 94 24.10 1.11 18.41
N GLU A 95 23.32 0.29 17.70
CA GLU A 95 23.66 -0.34 16.43
C GLU A 95 23.33 0.56 15.22
N GLY A 96 22.77 1.75 15.44
CA GLY A 96 22.39 2.69 14.37
C GLY A 96 21.09 2.33 13.64
N ILE A 97 20.27 1.44 14.21
CA ILE A 97 18.96 1.05 13.67
C ILE A 97 17.88 1.95 14.26
N CYS A 98 16.92 2.37 13.45
CA CYS A 98 15.79 3.15 13.91
C CYS A 98 15.02 2.41 15.00
N THR A 99 14.71 3.10 16.10
CA THR A 99 14.00 2.50 17.24
C THR A 99 12.48 2.51 17.08
N ARG A 100 11.94 3.07 15.99
CA ARG A 100 10.48 3.20 15.83
C ARG A 100 9.80 1.90 15.47
N ASP A 101 10.50 0.95 14.84
CA ASP A 101 9.93 -0.35 14.45
C ASP A 101 8.68 -0.17 13.55
N CYS A 102 8.92 0.26 12.31
CA CYS A 102 7.85 0.74 11.42
C CYS A 102 7.11 -0.41 10.74
N GLU A 103 5.86 -0.64 11.14
CA GLU A 103 5.09 -1.82 10.72
C GLU A 103 3.98 -1.51 9.71
N GLY A 104 3.19 -0.46 9.94
CA GLY A 104 2.03 -0.10 9.14
C GLY A 104 2.21 1.25 8.46
N VAL A 105 1.58 1.42 7.29
CA VAL A 105 1.56 2.68 6.55
C VAL A 105 0.21 2.90 5.86
N ALA A 106 -0.27 4.14 5.89
CA ALA A 106 -1.50 4.55 5.23
C ALA A 106 -1.30 5.89 4.52
N TYR A 107 -1.67 5.96 3.23
CA TYR A 107 -1.66 7.21 2.48
C TYR A 107 -2.82 8.12 2.91
N PHE A 108 -2.53 9.42 3.09
CA PHE A 108 -3.51 10.45 3.40
C PHE A 108 -3.58 11.48 2.25
N PRO A 109 -4.48 11.26 1.27
CA PRO A 109 -4.51 12.05 0.03
C PRO A 109 -4.77 13.54 0.26
N SER A 110 -5.59 13.88 1.26
CA SER A 110 -5.99 15.28 1.52
C SER A 110 -4.82 16.19 1.88
N ALA A 111 -3.74 15.64 2.44
CA ALA A 111 -2.52 16.39 2.76
C ALA A 111 -1.31 15.95 1.92
N ASN A 112 -1.47 14.95 1.05
CA ASN A 112 -0.38 14.34 0.28
C ASN A 112 0.78 13.89 1.21
N THR A 113 0.42 13.14 2.25
CA THR A 113 1.31 12.62 3.30
C THR A 113 1.03 11.14 3.53
N VAL A 114 1.86 10.47 4.34
CA VAL A 114 1.60 9.12 4.85
C VAL A 114 1.62 9.12 6.37
N PHE A 115 0.78 8.29 6.98
CA PHE A 115 0.88 7.95 8.40
C PHE A 115 1.59 6.62 8.55
N ILE A 116 2.58 6.54 9.45
CA ILE A 116 3.38 5.34 9.71
C ILE A 116 3.27 4.99 11.19
N SER A 117 2.84 3.76 11.48
CA SER A 117 2.84 3.24 12.85
C SER A 117 4.24 2.78 13.23
N GLY A 118 4.70 3.18 14.42
CA GLY A 118 5.91 2.65 15.04
C GLY A 118 5.55 1.86 16.29
N GLU A 119 5.90 0.57 16.32
CA GLU A 119 5.72 -0.30 17.50
C GLU A 119 6.69 0.08 18.63
N GLY A 120 7.90 0.51 18.29
CA GLY A 120 8.93 0.80 19.28
C GLY A 120 8.64 2.03 20.16
N ASP A 121 7.81 2.96 19.70
CA ASP A 121 7.35 4.10 20.51
C ASP A 121 5.84 4.26 20.58
N GLN A 122 5.08 3.27 20.11
CA GLN A 122 3.62 3.17 20.22
C GLN A 122 2.89 4.41 19.68
N LYS A 123 3.38 4.97 18.58
CA LYS A 123 2.85 6.20 17.96
C LYS A 123 2.63 6.02 16.47
N ILE A 124 1.59 6.67 15.94
CA ILE A 124 1.37 6.81 14.50
C ILE A 124 1.72 8.25 14.12
N LEU A 125 2.86 8.43 13.44
CA LEU A 125 3.34 9.74 13.04
C LEU A 125 3.06 9.98 11.56
N GLU A 126 2.87 11.25 11.20
CA GLU A 126 2.70 11.65 9.81
C GLU A 126 4.03 12.12 9.18
N TYR A 127 4.24 11.73 7.92
CA TYR A 127 5.40 12.03 7.12
C TYR A 127 5.01 12.65 5.78
N GLY A 128 5.78 13.63 5.32
CA GLY A 128 5.75 14.08 3.94
C GLY A 128 6.20 12.96 2.98
N LEU A 129 5.85 13.08 1.70
CA LEU A 129 6.33 12.13 0.68
C LEU A 129 7.85 12.26 0.39
N ASP A 130 8.51 13.25 1.00
CA ASP A 130 9.96 13.37 1.07
C ASP A 130 10.59 12.57 2.24
N GLY A 131 9.77 11.92 3.07
CA GLY A 131 10.18 11.10 4.20
C GLY A 131 10.39 11.88 5.50
N GLN A 132 10.14 13.20 5.53
CA GLN A 132 10.32 13.98 6.75
C GLN A 132 9.05 13.98 7.63
N PRO A 133 9.18 13.86 8.96
CA PRO A 133 8.05 14.02 9.87
C PRO A 133 7.42 15.41 9.73
N THR A 134 6.09 15.48 9.66
CA THR A 134 5.38 16.77 9.60
C THR A 134 5.17 17.39 10.97
N GLY A 135 5.32 16.58 12.03
CA GLY A 135 5.00 16.93 13.42
C GLY A 135 3.56 16.60 13.84
N ARG A 136 2.71 16.10 12.93
CA ARG A 136 1.37 15.59 13.27
C ARG A 136 1.43 14.11 13.65
N GLU A 137 0.52 13.68 14.53
CA GLU A 137 0.32 12.29 14.94
C GLU A 137 -1.17 11.98 15.08
N LEU A 138 -1.53 10.69 15.06
CA LEU A 138 -2.89 10.24 15.39
C LEU A 138 -2.97 9.89 16.90
N GLU A 139 -4.08 10.27 17.54
CA GLU A 139 -4.42 9.95 18.93
C GLU A 139 -5.36 8.74 19.03
#